data_AF-A0A7C5T0J8-F1
#
_entry.id   AF-A0A7C5T0J8-F1
#
_cell.length_a   1.000
_cell.length_b   1.000
_cell.length_c   1.000
_cell.angle_alpha   90.00
_cell.angle_beta   90.00
_cell.angle_gamma   90.00
#
_symmetry.space_group_name_H-M   'P 1'
#
loop_
_entity.id
_entity.type
_entity.pdbx_description
1 polymer ?
#
loop_
_entity_poly.entity_id
_entity_poly.type
_entity_poly.pdbx_seq_one_letter_code
_entity_poly.pdbx_strand_id
1 'polypeptide(L)'
;MSARFTLHTPGHSAYTDTLMMYALAHAANGQLKQVSGKGLFYALEIEGLELEELASRISGIFRRNVERLNTEFTRLLSEKDLKKAESVLEDVELLTKYLGELVEPGHAIREGRAGKGESFKLPLMPTAGKYYRVDLTVSKKYQAREYAVCSFCSALAMLGLALGSQALRRGATFLVSTIKFSGEVDGDSILNLSDYFLNLSDAGRELLEASKACLDKIPGRLIGYLLLGGLDDRLISAMEASNASWNVLTTRFEVVRVVQVRGYYSVELDPAIATLADLIKMDEKLKSNYREKFNTLCKELLRACSVEALERLFDFMSTRNVEKIYEFARVAYTDLRRVRASFSASELIEILTQLCTGA
;
A
#
# COMPACT_ATOMS: atom_id res chain seq x y z
N MET A 1 -5.96 -5.45 36.34
CA MET A 1 -5.68 -4.37 35.36
C MET A 1 -5.12 -5.06 34.13
N SER A 2 -5.71 -4.91 32.95
CA SER A 2 -5.14 -5.48 31.72
C SER A 2 -3.89 -4.67 31.35
N ALA A 3 -2.84 -5.33 30.87
CA ALA A 3 -1.65 -4.63 30.39
C ALA A 3 -2.02 -3.66 29.26
N ARG A 4 -1.47 -2.45 29.31
CA ARG A 4 -1.53 -1.46 28.23
C ARG A 4 -0.11 -1.02 27.93
N PHE A 5 0.27 -1.07 26.66
CA PHE A 5 1.55 -0.55 26.20
C PHE A 5 1.41 0.06 24.81
N THR A 6 2.43 0.83 24.41
CA THR A 6 2.56 1.36 23.06
C THR A 6 3.77 0.72 22.40
N LEU A 7 3.62 0.22 21.18
CA LEU A 7 4.73 -0.24 20.36
C LEU A 7 5.01 0.74 19.23
N HIS A 8 6.28 1.03 19.01
CA HIS A 8 6.74 1.89 17.95
C HIS A 8 7.36 1.09 16.81
N THR A 9 7.11 1.49 15.57
CA THR A 9 7.91 1.01 14.43
C THR A 9 9.30 1.69 14.47
N PRO A 10 10.34 1.08 13.89
CA PRO A 10 11.73 1.45 14.18
C PRO A 10 12.19 2.81 13.64
N GLY A 11 11.54 3.34 12.60
CA GLY A 11 11.88 4.62 11.96
C GLY A 11 12.91 4.53 10.84
N HIS A 12 12.91 3.45 10.06
CA HIS A 12 13.82 3.29 8.90
C HIS A 12 13.39 4.11 7.69
N SER A 13 12.12 4.01 7.32
CA SER A 13 11.53 4.74 6.20
C SER A 13 10.02 4.63 6.22
N ALA A 14 9.33 5.62 5.67
CA ALA A 14 7.87 5.59 5.57
C ALA A 14 7.34 4.29 4.94
N TYR A 15 8.03 3.71 3.95
CA TYR A 15 7.62 2.45 3.33
C TYR A 15 7.80 1.27 4.29
N THR A 16 9.00 1.09 4.84
CA THR A 16 9.34 -0.01 5.74
C THR A 16 8.48 -0.01 7.00
N ASP A 17 8.35 1.15 7.62
CA ASP A 17 7.58 1.33 8.84
C ASP A 17 6.09 1.11 8.62
N THR A 18 5.57 1.42 7.43
CA THR A 18 4.19 1.09 7.06
C THR A 18 4.00 -0.42 6.97
N LEU A 19 4.93 -1.15 6.36
CA LEU A 19 4.87 -2.62 6.34
C LEU A 19 4.89 -3.19 7.77
N MET A 20 5.84 -2.74 8.60
CA MET A 20 5.95 -3.20 9.98
C MET A 20 4.70 -2.85 10.81
N MET A 21 4.09 -1.68 10.57
CA MET A 21 2.82 -1.31 11.19
C MET A 21 1.74 -2.33 10.88
N TYR A 22 1.56 -2.73 9.62
CA TYR A 22 0.58 -3.78 9.26
C TYR A 22 0.88 -5.12 9.94
N ALA A 23 2.15 -5.52 10.03
CA ALA A 23 2.53 -6.76 10.72
C ALA A 23 2.15 -6.74 12.21
N LEU A 24 2.51 -5.66 12.92
CA LEU A 24 2.23 -5.51 14.34
C LEU A 24 0.73 -5.34 14.61
N ALA A 25 0.04 -4.53 13.80
CA ALA A 25 -1.39 -4.29 13.92
C ALA A 25 -2.18 -5.59 13.74
N HIS A 26 -1.88 -6.37 12.70
CA HIS A 26 -2.55 -7.64 12.46
C HIS A 26 -2.28 -8.68 13.56
N ALA A 27 -1.07 -8.69 14.12
CA ALA A 27 -0.76 -9.56 15.26
C ALA A 27 -1.47 -9.15 16.55
N ALA A 28 -1.74 -7.87 16.72
CA ALA A 28 -2.51 -7.31 17.83
C ALA A 28 -4.03 -7.31 17.60
N ASN A 29 -4.54 -8.04 16.60
CA ASN A 29 -5.97 -8.09 16.28
C ASN A 29 -6.83 -8.41 17.51
N GLY A 30 -7.87 -7.60 17.75
CA GLY A 30 -8.76 -7.65 18.91
C GLY A 30 -8.25 -6.90 20.15
N GLN A 31 -6.97 -6.49 20.17
CA GLN A 31 -6.35 -5.71 21.25
C GLN A 31 -5.78 -4.36 20.80
N LEU A 32 -5.68 -4.14 19.49
CA LEU A 32 -5.28 -2.87 18.89
C LEU A 32 -6.37 -1.82 19.07
N LYS A 33 -6.06 -0.69 19.72
CA LYS A 33 -7.01 0.40 19.96
C LYS A 33 -6.88 1.52 18.94
N GLN A 34 -5.65 1.99 18.74
CA GLN A 34 -5.37 3.13 17.89
C GLN A 34 -3.97 2.98 17.30
N VAL A 35 -3.79 3.52 16.10
CA VAL A 35 -2.49 3.68 15.46
C VAL A 35 -2.28 5.15 15.13
N SER A 36 -1.16 5.69 15.60
CA SER A 36 -0.70 7.05 15.34
C SER A 36 0.44 7.06 14.33
N GLY A 37 0.23 7.61 13.14
CA GLY A 37 1.27 7.86 12.14
C GLY A 37 2.02 9.15 12.42
N LYS A 38 3.30 9.06 12.81
CA LYS A 38 4.18 10.20 13.14
C LYS A 38 5.12 10.56 11.99
N GLY A 39 4.63 10.47 10.75
CA GLY A 39 5.34 10.82 9.53
C GLY A 39 6.26 9.70 8.99
N LEU A 40 7.28 9.28 9.75
CA LEU A 40 8.25 8.24 9.33
C LEU A 40 8.09 6.91 10.07
N PHE A 41 7.39 6.91 11.20
CA PHE A 41 7.15 5.73 12.04
C PHE A 41 5.74 5.81 12.62
N TYR A 42 5.31 4.72 13.25
CA TYR A 42 3.99 4.57 13.87
C TYR A 42 4.12 4.27 15.35
N ALA A 43 3.07 4.61 16.10
CA ALA A 43 2.86 4.18 17.47
C ALA A 43 1.53 3.42 17.53
N LEU A 44 1.54 2.20 18.04
CA LEU A 44 0.39 1.30 18.12
C LEU A 44 0.00 1.14 19.59
N GLU A 45 -1.20 1.56 19.94
CA GLU A 45 -1.74 1.40 21.30
C GLU A 45 -2.44 0.04 21.42
N ILE A 46 -1.93 -0.81 22.32
CA ILE A 46 -2.40 -2.19 22.50
C ILE A 46 -2.82 -2.39 23.96
N GLU A 47 -4.01 -2.94 24.16
CA GLU A 47 -4.60 -3.21 25.47
C GLU A 47 -5.05 -4.66 25.62
N GLY A 48 -4.68 -5.29 26.74
CA GLY A 48 -5.08 -6.67 27.06
C GLY A 48 -4.32 -7.75 26.31
N LEU A 49 -3.09 -7.45 25.89
CA LEU A 49 -2.15 -8.40 25.28
C LEU A 49 -0.81 -8.28 25.99
N GLU A 50 -0.10 -9.40 26.21
CA GLU A 50 1.29 -9.39 26.71
C GLU A 50 2.29 -9.50 25.53
N LEU A 51 3.52 -9.02 25.71
CA LEU A 51 4.53 -9.05 24.65
C LEU A 51 4.87 -10.46 24.17
N GLU A 52 4.90 -11.45 25.08
CA GLU A 52 5.16 -12.86 24.75
C GLU A 52 4.03 -13.47 23.90
N GLU A 53 2.79 -13.11 24.21
CA GLU A 53 1.63 -13.54 23.41
C GLU A 53 1.67 -12.89 22.03
N LEU A 54 1.99 -11.59 21.95
CA LEU A 54 2.16 -10.88 20.68
C LEU A 54 3.28 -11.52 19.83
N ALA A 55 4.43 -11.84 20.42
CA ALA A 55 5.52 -12.53 19.75
C ALA A 55 5.08 -13.90 19.20
N SER A 56 4.36 -14.69 20.01
CA SER A 56 3.80 -15.98 19.59
C SER A 56 2.82 -15.83 18.41
N ARG A 57 1.96 -14.81 18.43
CA ARG A 57 1.03 -14.50 17.33
C ARG A 57 1.78 -14.12 16.06
N ILE A 58 2.78 -13.24 16.14
CA ILE A 58 3.63 -12.86 14.99
C ILE A 58 4.24 -14.11 14.34
N SER A 59 4.84 -14.99 15.13
CA SER A 59 5.42 -16.25 14.66
C SER A 59 4.40 -17.12 13.91
N GLY A 60 3.22 -17.30 14.50
CA GLY A 60 2.14 -18.08 13.90
C GLY A 60 1.58 -17.46 12.62
N ILE A 61 1.44 -16.14 12.56
CA ILE A 61 0.96 -15.42 11.37
C ILE A 61 1.99 -15.51 10.25
N PHE A 62 3.29 -15.39 10.55
CA PHE A 62 4.34 -15.51 9.56
C PHE A 62 4.31 -16.88 8.86
N ARG A 63 4.24 -17.97 9.64
CA ARG A 63 4.14 -19.33 9.10
C ARG A 63 2.94 -19.52 8.17
N ARG A 64 1.79 -18.91 8.49
CA ARG A 64 0.59 -18.98 7.64
C ARG A 64 0.69 -18.16 6.35
N ASN A 65 1.58 -17.18 6.29
CA ASN A 65 1.69 -16.23 5.16
C ASN A 65 2.98 -16.38 4.35
N VAL A 66 3.86 -17.32 4.72
CA VAL A 66 5.13 -17.55 3.99
C VAL A 66 4.90 -17.99 2.54
N GLU A 67 3.83 -18.74 2.27
CA GLU A 67 3.46 -19.15 0.92
C GLU A 67 3.06 -17.95 0.05
N ARG A 68 2.34 -16.98 0.62
CA ARG A 68 1.99 -15.73 -0.07
C ARG A 68 3.24 -14.95 -0.47
N LEU A 69 4.23 -14.85 0.41
CA LEU A 69 5.53 -14.23 0.09
C LEU A 69 6.24 -14.96 -1.06
N ASN A 70 6.18 -16.29 -1.07
CA ASN A 70 6.77 -17.12 -2.12
C ASN A 70 6.05 -17.02 -3.47
N THR A 71 4.75 -16.76 -3.49
CA THR A 71 3.93 -16.73 -4.71
C THR A 71 3.80 -15.32 -5.29
N GLU A 72 3.29 -14.37 -4.51
CA GLU A 72 2.99 -13.00 -4.97
C GLU A 72 4.25 -12.15 -5.10
N PHE A 73 5.19 -12.30 -4.17
CA PHE A 73 6.45 -11.54 -4.12
C PHE A 73 7.65 -12.37 -4.59
N THR A 74 7.38 -13.42 -5.35
CA THR A 74 8.41 -14.29 -5.91
C THR A 74 9.47 -13.49 -6.66
N ARG A 75 10.73 -13.90 -6.55
CA ARG A 75 11.92 -13.24 -7.14
C ARG A 75 12.25 -11.85 -6.58
N LEU A 76 11.36 -11.20 -5.84
CA LEU A 76 11.69 -9.99 -5.05
C LEU A 76 12.45 -10.38 -3.79
N LEU A 77 12.02 -11.45 -3.13
CA LEU A 77 12.69 -12.08 -1.99
C LEU A 77 13.16 -13.49 -2.38
N SER A 78 14.32 -13.91 -1.86
CA SER A 78 14.83 -15.27 -2.09
C SER A 78 14.33 -16.22 -1.00
N GLU A 79 14.28 -17.53 -1.30
CA GLU A 79 13.92 -18.56 -0.31
C GLU A 79 14.83 -18.51 0.93
N LYS A 80 16.11 -18.16 0.76
CA LYS A 80 17.05 -17.97 1.87
C LYS A 80 16.65 -16.80 2.77
N ASP A 81 16.14 -15.72 2.20
CA ASP A 81 15.67 -14.56 2.96
C ASP A 81 14.46 -14.97 3.82
N LEU A 82 13.53 -15.74 3.24
CA LEU A 82 12.33 -16.22 3.94
C LEU A 82 12.65 -17.22 5.06
N LYS A 83 13.52 -18.21 4.80
CA LYS A 83 13.96 -19.18 5.85
C LYS A 83 14.66 -18.48 7.00
N LYS A 84 15.43 -17.44 6.72
CA LYS A 84 16.08 -16.64 7.76
C LYS A 84 15.04 -15.87 8.58
N ALA A 85 14.08 -15.23 7.92
CA ALA A 85 12.99 -14.52 8.61
C ALA A 85 12.16 -15.47 9.47
N GLU A 86 11.83 -16.66 8.96
CA GLU A 86 11.13 -17.71 9.69
C GLU A 86 11.90 -18.11 10.96
N SER A 87 13.17 -18.50 10.83
CA SER A 87 14.01 -18.88 11.96
C SER A 87 14.13 -17.78 13.03
N VAL A 88 14.14 -16.52 12.62
CA VAL A 88 14.24 -15.37 13.54
C VAL A 88 12.92 -15.14 14.27
N LEU A 89 11.78 -15.28 13.59
CA LEU A 89 10.45 -15.09 14.19
C LEU A 89 9.94 -16.33 14.96
N GLU A 90 10.58 -17.49 14.79
CA GLU A 90 10.30 -18.70 15.59
C GLU A 90 10.91 -18.63 16.99
N ASP A 91 11.97 -17.85 17.19
CA ASP A 91 12.55 -17.60 18.51
C ASP A 91 11.70 -16.57 19.27
N VAL A 92 10.63 -17.06 19.92
CA VAL A 92 9.66 -16.25 20.66
C VAL A 92 10.31 -15.47 21.81
N GLU A 93 11.33 -16.02 22.46
CA GLU A 93 12.03 -15.36 23.57
C GLU A 93 12.79 -14.13 23.06
N LEU A 94 13.60 -14.29 22.01
CA LEU A 94 14.33 -13.17 21.41
C LEU A 94 13.38 -12.16 20.76
N LEU A 95 12.30 -12.62 20.14
CA LEU A 95 11.28 -11.74 19.57
C LEU A 95 10.59 -10.92 20.66
N THR A 96 10.24 -11.52 21.80
CA THR A 96 9.65 -10.82 22.95
C THR A 96 10.59 -9.73 23.46
N LYS A 97 11.88 -10.04 23.58
CA LYS A 97 12.90 -9.06 23.97
C LYS A 97 12.98 -7.91 22.95
N TYR A 98 12.99 -8.22 21.66
CA TYR A 98 13.00 -7.22 20.59
C TYR A 98 11.76 -6.33 20.62
N LEU A 99 10.56 -6.89 20.81
CA LEU A 99 9.33 -6.11 20.97
C LEU A 99 9.39 -5.20 22.21
N GLY A 100 10.02 -5.66 23.29
CA GLY A 100 10.32 -4.83 24.45
C GLY A 100 11.21 -3.62 24.12
N GLU A 101 12.14 -3.74 23.19
CA GLU A 101 12.94 -2.60 22.71
C GLU A 101 12.12 -1.61 21.87
N LEU A 102 11.04 -2.06 21.23
CA LEU A 102 10.14 -1.21 20.44
C LEU A 102 9.11 -0.45 21.28
N VAL A 103 9.04 -0.71 22.59
CA VAL A 103 8.25 0.14 23.51
C VAL A 103 8.82 1.56 23.57
N GLU A 104 10.12 1.71 23.33
CA GLU A 104 10.77 3.01 23.17
C GLU A 104 10.98 3.32 21.67
N PRO A 105 10.67 4.54 21.21
CA PRO A 105 10.84 4.90 19.81
C PRO A 105 12.33 5.02 19.41
N GLY A 106 12.60 4.88 18.11
CA GLY A 106 13.92 5.20 17.53
C GLY A 106 14.91 4.04 17.44
N HIS A 107 14.44 2.80 17.33
CA HIS A 107 15.28 1.62 17.11
C HIS A 107 16.27 1.79 15.94
N ALA A 108 15.82 2.41 14.84
CA ALA A 108 16.64 2.63 13.64
C ALA A 108 17.89 3.52 13.84
N ILE A 109 17.98 4.28 14.95
CA ILE A 109 19.15 5.12 15.26
C ILE A 109 20.42 4.27 15.40
N ARG A 110 20.28 3.00 15.80
CA ARG A 110 21.38 2.04 15.98
C ARG A 110 21.78 1.32 14.68
N GLU A 111 21.10 1.62 13.57
CA GLU A 111 21.19 0.91 12.30
C GLU A 111 21.52 1.86 11.13
N GLY A 112 21.64 1.34 9.91
CA GLY A 112 21.74 2.15 8.68
C GLY A 112 23.01 1.95 7.86
N ARG A 113 23.39 2.99 7.09
CA ARG A 113 24.52 2.88 6.14
C ARG A 113 25.84 2.74 6.89
N ALA A 114 26.55 1.64 6.61
CA ALA A 114 27.75 1.22 7.37
C ALA A 114 27.49 0.77 8.81
N GLY A 115 26.22 0.50 9.16
CA GLY A 115 25.86 -0.14 10.41
C GLY A 115 26.26 -1.62 10.44
N LYS A 116 26.02 -2.26 11.59
CA LYS A 116 26.13 -3.72 11.76
C LYS A 116 24.75 -4.33 11.61
N GLY A 117 24.64 -5.44 10.89
CA GLY A 117 23.36 -6.11 10.63
C GLY A 117 23.35 -6.80 9.28
N GLU A 118 22.15 -7.14 8.81
CA GLU A 118 21.97 -7.67 7.46
C GLU A 118 21.64 -6.58 6.45
N SER A 119 22.10 -6.76 5.22
CA SER A 119 21.83 -5.84 4.12
C SER A 119 20.34 -5.83 3.78
N PHE A 120 19.72 -4.67 3.94
CA PHE A 120 18.28 -4.54 3.80
C PHE A 120 17.84 -4.63 2.34
N LYS A 121 16.78 -5.40 2.09
CA LYS A 121 16.35 -5.73 0.73
C LYS A 121 15.49 -4.61 0.14
N LEU A 122 15.70 -4.30 -1.14
CA LEU A 122 14.96 -3.26 -1.85
C LEU A 122 13.43 -3.39 -1.81
N PRO A 123 12.84 -4.61 -1.85
CA PRO A 123 11.39 -4.76 -1.68
C PRO A 123 10.85 -4.28 -0.34
N LEU A 124 11.69 -4.22 0.69
CA LEU A 124 11.34 -3.81 2.06
C LEU A 124 11.71 -2.35 2.33
N MET A 125 12.68 -1.81 1.59
CA MET A 125 13.06 -0.39 1.62
C MET A 125 13.55 0.06 0.24
N PRO A 126 12.63 0.48 -0.65
CA PRO A 126 12.97 0.96 -1.98
C PRO A 126 13.99 2.11 -1.97
N THR A 127 13.91 2.94 -0.92
CA THR A 127 14.78 4.11 -0.65
C THR A 127 16.19 3.75 -0.18
N ALA A 128 16.47 2.49 0.13
CA ALA A 128 17.82 2.02 0.46
C ALA A 128 18.70 1.83 -0.80
N GLY A 129 18.10 1.86 -1.99
CA GLY A 129 18.76 1.64 -3.27
C GLY A 129 19.97 2.53 -3.56
N LYS A 130 20.79 2.07 -4.51
CA LYS A 130 21.84 2.88 -5.11
C LYS A 130 21.19 3.82 -6.13
N TYR A 131 20.81 5.01 -5.69
CA TYR A 131 20.43 6.08 -6.61
C TYR A 131 21.70 6.62 -7.26
N TYR A 132 21.71 6.76 -8.59
CA TYR A 132 22.78 7.44 -9.31
C TYR A 132 22.87 8.89 -8.82
N ARG A 133 23.65 9.13 -7.77
CA ARG A 133 24.14 10.47 -7.43
C ARG A 133 25.43 10.68 -8.23
N VAL A 134 25.30 10.70 -9.55
CA VAL A 134 26.34 11.31 -10.36
C VAL A 134 26.09 12.80 -10.23
N ASP A 135 26.79 13.43 -9.30
CA ASP A 135 27.04 14.84 -9.48
C ASP A 135 27.83 14.93 -10.80
N LEU A 136 27.19 15.36 -11.88
CA LEU A 136 27.80 15.48 -13.21
C LEU A 136 29.00 16.44 -13.20
N THR A 137 29.23 17.14 -12.08
CA THR A 137 30.31 18.12 -11.91
C THR A 137 31.45 17.67 -10.99
N VAL A 138 31.30 16.57 -10.22
CA VAL A 138 32.32 16.15 -9.23
C VAL A 138 32.73 14.69 -9.43
N SER A 139 33.99 14.50 -9.81
CA SER A 139 34.64 13.25 -10.23
C SER A 139 34.78 12.14 -9.18
N LYS A 140 34.13 12.23 -8.00
CA LYS A 140 34.18 11.17 -6.99
C LYS A 140 32.99 10.24 -7.14
N LYS A 141 33.23 9.03 -7.67
CA LYS A 141 32.29 7.90 -7.61
C LYS A 141 31.80 7.73 -6.17
N TYR A 142 30.51 7.98 -5.92
CA TYR A 142 29.88 7.76 -4.63
C TYR A 142 30.06 6.29 -4.22
N GLN A 143 30.75 6.03 -3.10
CA GLN A 143 30.88 4.68 -2.53
C GLN A 143 29.55 4.30 -1.88
N ALA A 144 28.68 3.66 -2.65
CA ALA A 144 27.40 3.21 -2.16
C ALA A 144 27.56 2.07 -1.14
N ARG A 145 27.47 2.41 0.15
CA ARG A 145 27.38 1.44 1.26
C ARG A 145 25.94 0.95 1.42
N GLU A 146 25.81 -0.34 1.70
CA GLU A 146 24.53 -0.99 1.97
C GLU A 146 23.92 -0.47 3.28
N TYR A 147 22.59 -0.47 3.35
CA TYR A 147 21.86 -0.14 4.56
C TYR A 147 21.71 -1.42 5.38
N ALA A 148 22.30 -1.46 6.58
CA ALA A 148 22.25 -2.62 7.45
C ALA A 148 21.11 -2.46 8.46
N VAL A 149 20.34 -3.54 8.69
CA VAL A 149 19.28 -3.60 9.70
C VAL A 149 19.37 -4.85 10.56
N CYS A 150 18.71 -4.87 11.73
CA CYS A 150 18.53 -6.11 12.47
C CYS A 150 17.58 -7.07 11.74
N SER A 151 17.74 -8.36 12.02
CA SER A 151 16.95 -9.41 11.37
C SER A 151 15.47 -9.35 11.74
N PHE A 152 15.11 -8.84 12.92
CA PHE A 152 13.71 -8.68 13.34
C PHE A 152 12.99 -7.60 12.53
N CYS A 153 13.59 -6.41 12.33
CA CYS A 153 13.03 -5.36 11.48
C CYS A 153 12.74 -5.91 10.07
N SER A 154 13.66 -6.68 9.52
CA SER A 154 13.55 -7.28 8.20
C SER A 154 12.48 -8.35 8.11
N ALA A 155 12.44 -9.27 9.07
CA ALA A 155 11.43 -10.31 9.12
C ALA A 155 10.01 -9.73 9.33
N LEU A 156 9.85 -8.73 10.20
CA LEU A 156 8.58 -8.03 10.39
C LEU A 156 8.17 -7.22 9.16
N ALA A 157 9.10 -6.57 8.46
CA ALA A 157 8.80 -5.91 7.21
C ALA A 157 8.37 -6.91 6.11
N MET A 158 8.96 -8.12 6.07
CA MET A 158 8.50 -9.19 5.17
C MET A 158 7.09 -9.64 5.55
N LEU A 159 6.79 -9.82 6.84
CA LEU A 159 5.43 -10.13 7.29
C LEU A 159 4.45 -9.03 6.86
N GLY A 160 4.84 -7.78 7.05
CA GLY A 160 4.09 -6.60 6.64
C GLY A 160 3.84 -6.52 5.15
N LEU A 161 4.82 -6.93 4.33
CA LEU A 161 4.68 -7.05 2.88
C LEU A 161 3.56 -8.03 2.52
N ALA A 162 3.48 -9.17 3.23
CA ALA A 162 2.44 -10.17 3.01
C ALA A 162 1.05 -9.71 3.46
N LEU A 163 0.96 -8.86 4.49
CA LEU A 163 -0.33 -8.51 5.13
C LEU A 163 -0.89 -7.16 4.67
N GLY A 164 -0.01 -6.22 4.29
CA GLY A 164 -0.36 -4.81 4.08
C GLY A 164 0.02 -4.27 2.71
N SER A 165 0.17 -5.13 1.70
CA SER A 165 0.52 -4.68 0.35
C SER A 165 -0.12 -5.53 -0.75
N GLN A 166 -0.27 -4.93 -1.93
CA GLN A 166 -0.64 -5.62 -3.18
C GLN A 166 0.53 -5.65 -4.15
N ALA A 167 0.73 -6.78 -4.81
CA ALA A 167 1.68 -6.95 -5.90
C ALA A 167 0.98 -7.21 -7.24
N LEU A 168 1.33 -6.41 -8.25
CA LEU A 168 1.01 -6.67 -9.64
C LEU A 168 2.27 -7.10 -10.37
N ARG A 169 2.18 -8.19 -11.13
CA ARG A 169 3.32 -8.76 -11.85
C ARG A 169 2.98 -9.04 -13.31
N ARG A 170 3.89 -8.67 -14.21
CA ARG A 170 3.92 -9.12 -15.60
C ARG A 170 5.36 -9.34 -16.06
N GLY A 171 5.71 -10.57 -16.40
CA GLY A 171 7.07 -10.94 -16.77
C GLY A 171 8.09 -10.63 -15.66
N ALA A 172 9.00 -9.69 -15.94
CA ALA A 172 10.03 -9.21 -15.02
C ALA A 172 9.61 -7.94 -14.25
N THR A 173 8.49 -7.31 -14.61
CA THR A 173 7.99 -6.08 -13.99
C THR A 173 7.12 -6.42 -12.79
N PHE A 174 7.37 -5.75 -11.66
CA PHE A 174 6.54 -5.78 -10.46
C PHE A 174 6.13 -4.35 -10.10
N LEU A 175 4.88 -4.17 -9.69
CA LEU A 175 4.40 -2.99 -8.99
C LEU A 175 3.89 -3.44 -7.62
N VAL A 176 4.52 -2.95 -6.55
CA VAL A 176 4.10 -3.24 -5.18
C VAL A 176 3.57 -1.96 -4.57
N SER A 177 2.38 -2.02 -3.98
CA SER A 177 1.72 -0.86 -3.37
C SER A 177 1.24 -1.16 -1.95
N THR A 178 1.42 -0.20 -1.05
CA THR A 178 0.91 -0.23 0.33
C THR A 178 0.30 1.13 0.68
N ILE A 179 -0.63 1.18 1.64
CA ILE A 179 -1.27 2.43 2.07
C ILE A 179 -0.64 2.88 3.39
N LYS A 180 -0.10 4.10 3.38
CA LYS A 180 0.49 4.83 4.50
C LYS A 180 -0.51 5.88 4.98
N PHE A 181 -0.45 6.26 6.25
CA PHE A 181 -1.11 7.46 6.74
C PHE A 181 -0.23 8.26 7.72
N SER A 182 -0.64 9.51 7.99
CA SER A 182 -0.13 10.34 9.08
C SER A 182 -1.30 10.92 9.86
N GLY A 183 -1.24 10.94 11.19
CA GLY A 183 -2.40 11.26 12.04
C GLY A 183 -2.86 10.06 12.85
N GLU A 184 -4.14 10.01 13.21
CA GLU A 184 -4.71 9.02 14.12
C GLU A 184 -5.82 8.22 13.45
N VAL A 185 -5.71 6.89 13.53
CA VAL A 185 -6.67 5.93 12.97
C VAL A 185 -6.98 4.88 14.03
N ASP A 186 -8.26 4.47 14.12
CA ASP A 186 -8.68 3.40 15.01
C ASP A 186 -8.10 2.04 14.56
N GLY A 187 -7.95 1.11 15.51
CA GLY A 187 -7.39 -0.21 15.24
C GLY A 187 -8.19 -1.01 14.21
N ASP A 188 -9.52 -0.91 14.23
CA ASP A 188 -10.39 -1.69 13.35
C ASP A 188 -10.23 -1.26 11.88
N SER A 189 -10.11 0.03 11.60
CA SER A 189 -9.84 0.55 10.26
C SER A 189 -8.52 0.03 9.67
N ILE A 190 -7.46 -0.10 10.49
CA ILE A 190 -6.17 -0.67 10.06
C ILE A 190 -6.28 -2.18 9.79
N LEU A 191 -7.04 -2.89 10.61
CA LEU A 191 -7.31 -4.32 10.43
C LEU A 191 -8.14 -4.56 9.17
N ASN A 192 -9.16 -3.74 8.92
CA ASN A 192 -9.97 -3.78 7.69
C ASN A 192 -9.12 -3.51 6.43
N LEU A 193 -8.14 -2.61 6.51
CA LEU A 193 -7.16 -2.41 5.42
C LEU A 193 -6.31 -3.66 5.19
N SER A 194 -5.79 -4.28 6.26
CA SER A 194 -5.06 -5.55 6.16
C SER A 194 -5.92 -6.65 5.51
N ASP A 195 -7.18 -6.74 5.93
CA ASP A 195 -8.13 -7.71 5.39
C ASP A 195 -8.46 -7.45 3.93
N TYR A 196 -8.56 -6.19 3.49
CA TYR A 196 -8.64 -5.84 2.07
C TYR A 196 -7.42 -6.34 1.29
N PHE A 197 -6.21 -6.20 1.85
CA PHE A 197 -4.99 -6.68 1.19
C PHE A 197 -4.93 -8.20 1.11
N LEU A 198 -5.45 -8.92 2.10
CA LEU A 198 -5.50 -10.38 2.15
C LEU A 198 -6.62 -10.97 1.30
N ASN A 199 -7.80 -10.34 1.35
CA ASN A 199 -9.05 -10.88 0.85
C ASN A 199 -9.68 -9.86 -0.11
N LEU A 200 -9.00 -9.61 -1.22
CA LEU A 200 -9.54 -8.76 -2.28
C LEU A 200 -10.94 -9.23 -2.68
N SER A 201 -11.88 -8.29 -2.70
CA SER A 201 -13.19 -8.48 -3.30
C SER A 201 -13.06 -8.92 -4.77
N ASP A 202 -14.07 -9.61 -5.30
CA ASP A 202 -14.07 -10.02 -6.71
C ASP A 202 -13.88 -8.83 -7.65
N ALA A 203 -14.54 -7.70 -7.36
CA ALA A 203 -14.36 -6.46 -8.10
C ALA A 203 -12.91 -5.93 -8.03
N GLY A 204 -12.29 -5.94 -6.85
CA GLY A 204 -10.89 -5.57 -6.66
C GLY A 204 -9.94 -6.49 -7.43
N ARG A 205 -10.18 -7.81 -7.38
CA ARG A 205 -9.41 -8.81 -8.13
C ARG A 205 -9.52 -8.59 -9.63
N GLU A 206 -10.72 -8.36 -10.15
CA GLU A 206 -10.93 -8.09 -11.57
C GLU A 206 -10.23 -6.79 -12.04
N LEU A 207 -10.26 -5.74 -11.23
CA LEU A 207 -9.55 -4.48 -11.53
C LEU A 207 -8.03 -4.68 -11.56
N LEU A 208 -7.48 -5.40 -10.57
CA LEU A 208 -6.06 -5.72 -10.53
C LEU A 208 -5.65 -6.61 -11.71
N GLU A 209 -6.44 -7.63 -12.06
CA GLU A 209 -6.16 -8.45 -13.24
C GLU A 209 -6.22 -7.62 -14.54
N ALA A 210 -7.21 -6.74 -14.70
CA ALA A 210 -7.29 -5.85 -15.85
C ALA A 210 -6.07 -4.92 -15.96
N SER A 211 -5.53 -4.46 -14.82
CA SER A 211 -4.35 -3.60 -14.79
C SER A 211 -3.08 -4.29 -15.33
N LYS A 212 -2.99 -5.63 -15.26
CA LYS A 212 -1.85 -6.37 -15.82
C LYS A 212 -1.74 -6.17 -17.34
N ALA A 213 -2.86 -5.95 -18.04
CA ALA A 213 -2.88 -5.73 -19.49
C ALA A 213 -2.07 -4.49 -19.93
N CYS A 214 -1.96 -3.49 -19.05
CA CYS A 214 -1.24 -2.24 -19.31
C CYS A 214 -0.10 -1.95 -18.31
N LEU A 215 0.38 -2.95 -17.55
CA LEU A 215 1.35 -2.76 -16.46
C LEU A 215 2.62 -1.98 -16.85
N ASP A 216 3.11 -2.21 -18.07
CA ASP A 216 4.31 -1.55 -18.60
C ASP A 216 4.06 -0.09 -19.00
N LYS A 217 2.79 0.30 -19.21
CA LYS A 217 2.36 1.64 -19.63
C LYS A 217 1.77 2.47 -18.50
N ILE A 218 1.17 1.82 -17.50
CA ILE A 218 0.45 2.52 -16.44
C ILE A 218 1.43 3.27 -15.51
N PRO A 219 1.29 4.58 -15.30
CA PRO A 219 2.06 5.30 -14.30
C PRO A 219 1.84 4.71 -12.91
N GLY A 220 2.90 4.58 -12.11
CA GLY A 220 2.78 4.05 -10.75
C GLY A 220 1.78 4.82 -9.89
N ARG A 221 1.62 6.13 -10.15
CA ARG A 221 0.64 6.97 -9.48
C ARG A 221 -0.82 6.53 -9.67
N LEU A 222 -1.18 5.97 -10.82
CA LEU A 222 -2.56 5.55 -11.10
C LEU A 222 -2.95 4.26 -10.38
N ILE A 223 -1.98 3.40 -10.08
CA ILE A 223 -2.23 2.20 -9.28
C ILE A 223 -2.77 2.58 -7.91
N GLY A 224 -2.25 3.67 -7.32
CA GLY A 224 -2.74 4.23 -6.07
C GLY A 224 -4.24 4.46 -6.06
N TYR A 225 -4.76 5.14 -7.07
CA TYR A 225 -6.18 5.41 -7.16
C TYR A 225 -7.01 4.18 -7.56
N LEU A 226 -6.45 3.26 -8.35
CA LEU A 226 -7.12 2.00 -8.68
C LEU A 226 -7.34 1.10 -7.45
N LEU A 227 -6.44 1.16 -6.46
CA LEU A 227 -6.65 0.46 -5.18
C LEU A 227 -7.90 0.97 -4.45
N LEU A 228 -8.18 2.28 -4.48
CA LEU A 228 -9.40 2.84 -3.92
C LEU A 228 -10.66 2.23 -4.55
N GLY A 229 -10.60 1.94 -5.86
CA GLY A 229 -11.67 1.26 -6.59
C GLY A 229 -11.99 -0.15 -6.06
N GLY A 230 -11.06 -0.81 -5.37
CA GLY A 230 -11.28 -2.10 -4.72
C GLY A 230 -11.75 -2.06 -3.27
N LEU A 231 -11.60 -0.91 -2.59
CA LEU A 231 -12.04 -0.75 -1.19
C LEU A 231 -13.57 -0.72 -1.11
N ASP A 232 -14.15 -1.30 -0.07
CA ASP A 232 -15.59 -1.17 0.17
C ASP A 232 -15.97 0.23 0.71
N ASP A 233 -17.26 0.52 0.64
CA ASP A 233 -17.79 1.85 0.99
C ASP A 233 -17.68 2.16 2.48
N ARG A 234 -17.69 1.13 3.35
CA ARG A 234 -17.51 1.33 4.79
C ARG A 234 -16.09 1.77 5.11
N LEU A 235 -15.10 1.13 4.47
CA LEU A 235 -13.70 1.47 4.66
C LEU A 235 -13.37 2.85 4.09
N ILE A 236 -13.90 3.21 2.93
CA ILE A 236 -13.75 4.58 2.38
C ILE A 236 -14.33 5.61 3.35
N SER A 237 -15.52 5.36 3.89
CA SER A 237 -16.16 6.27 4.85
C SER A 237 -15.37 6.36 6.16
N ALA A 238 -14.81 5.25 6.64
CA ALA A 238 -13.96 5.23 7.84
C ALA A 238 -12.63 6.00 7.61
N MET A 239 -12.02 5.84 6.44
CA MET A 239 -10.82 6.61 6.06
C MET A 239 -11.12 8.11 5.98
N GLU A 240 -12.25 8.52 5.40
CA GLU A 240 -12.66 9.94 5.32
C GLU A 240 -12.96 10.55 6.69
N ALA A 241 -13.60 9.80 7.59
CA ALA A 241 -13.91 10.25 8.94
C ALA A 241 -12.70 10.24 9.89
N SER A 242 -11.61 9.58 9.52
CA SER A 242 -10.41 9.48 10.36
C SER A 242 -9.67 10.81 10.45
N ASN A 243 -8.99 11.04 11.58
CA ASN A 243 -8.11 12.21 11.75
C ASN A 243 -6.71 11.92 11.17
N ALA A 244 -6.67 11.50 9.90
CA ALA A 244 -5.46 11.08 9.22
C ALA A 244 -5.42 11.51 7.76
N SER A 245 -4.21 11.75 7.26
CA SER A 245 -3.92 11.96 5.84
C SER A 245 -3.38 10.69 5.23
N TRP A 246 -3.97 10.24 4.13
CA TRP A 246 -3.72 8.97 3.48
C TRP A 246 -2.88 9.12 2.22
N ASN A 247 -1.90 8.23 2.07
CA ASN A 247 -1.07 8.15 0.88
C ASN A 247 -0.88 6.70 0.46
N VAL A 248 -0.89 6.43 -0.83
CA VAL A 248 -0.33 5.17 -1.34
C VAL A 248 1.18 5.32 -1.56
N LEU A 249 1.93 4.28 -1.22
CA LEU A 249 3.33 4.13 -1.60
C LEU A 249 3.43 3.02 -2.63
N THR A 250 3.78 3.37 -3.87
CA THR A 250 3.90 2.42 -4.98
C THR A 250 5.34 2.36 -5.47
N THR A 251 5.89 1.14 -5.51
CA THR A 251 7.23 0.87 -6.02
C THR A 251 7.18 0.00 -7.25
N ARG A 252 7.85 0.45 -8.32
CA ARG A 252 8.11 -0.36 -9.51
C ARG A 252 9.45 -1.05 -9.37
N PHE A 253 9.44 -2.38 -9.48
CA PHE A 253 10.65 -3.17 -9.60
C PHE A 253 10.75 -3.81 -10.98
N GLU A 254 11.99 -4.03 -11.41
CA GLU A 254 12.31 -4.90 -12.53
C GLU A 254 13.29 -5.99 -12.06
N VAL A 255 12.98 -7.25 -12.39
CA VAL A 255 13.75 -8.41 -11.97
C VAL A 255 14.23 -9.18 -13.20
N VAL A 256 15.36 -8.75 -13.76
CA VAL A 256 16.04 -9.46 -14.86
C VAL A 256 17.04 -10.46 -14.30
N ARG A 257 18.05 -9.98 -13.57
CA ARG A 257 19.05 -10.81 -12.84
C ARG A 257 19.09 -10.48 -11.35
N VAL A 258 18.94 -9.19 -11.05
CA VAL A 258 18.88 -8.64 -9.69
C VAL A 258 17.64 -7.74 -9.61
N VAL A 259 17.11 -7.56 -8.41
CA VAL A 259 16.00 -6.63 -8.17
C VAL A 259 16.48 -5.20 -8.36
N GLN A 260 15.78 -4.43 -9.19
CA GLN A 260 16.08 -3.02 -9.44
C GLN A 260 14.84 -2.17 -9.20
N VAL A 261 14.98 -1.07 -8.47
CA VAL A 261 13.92 -0.06 -8.32
C VAL A 261 13.90 0.81 -9.58
N ARG A 262 12.77 0.83 -10.29
CA ARG A 262 12.54 1.65 -11.49
C ARG A 262 11.67 2.86 -11.23
N GLY A 263 10.99 2.90 -10.09
CA GLY A 263 10.19 4.05 -9.66
C GLY A 263 9.70 3.85 -8.25
N TYR A 264 9.57 4.94 -7.51
CA TYR A 264 8.99 5.00 -6.19
C TYR A 264 8.11 6.24 -6.13
N TYR A 265 6.83 6.05 -5.88
CA TYR A 265 5.81 7.10 -5.91
C TYR A 265 5.09 7.12 -4.57
N SER A 266 4.86 8.34 -4.07
CA SER A 266 3.92 8.59 -2.98
C SER A 266 2.81 9.46 -3.55
N VAL A 267 1.57 8.99 -3.47
CA VAL A 267 0.40 9.71 -3.99
C VAL A 267 -0.56 9.93 -2.85
N GLU A 268 -1.00 11.17 -2.69
CA GLU A 268 -2.04 11.56 -1.74
C GLU A 268 -3.40 11.02 -2.20
N LEU A 269 -4.16 10.46 -1.25
CA LEU A 269 -5.46 9.84 -1.52
C LEU A 269 -6.62 10.67 -0.99
N ASP A 270 -6.38 11.59 -0.05
CA ASP A 270 -7.43 12.31 0.68
C ASP A 270 -8.49 12.97 -0.22
N PRO A 271 -8.12 13.71 -1.29
CA PRO A 271 -9.12 14.33 -2.17
C PRO A 271 -9.98 13.28 -2.91
N ALA A 272 -9.38 12.18 -3.33
CA ALA A 272 -10.09 11.09 -4.01
C ALA A 272 -10.99 10.31 -3.04
N ILE A 273 -10.54 10.09 -1.80
CA ILE A 273 -11.33 9.47 -0.72
C ILE A 273 -12.55 10.34 -0.42
N ALA A 274 -12.39 11.65 -0.27
CA ALA A 274 -13.51 12.57 -0.02
C ALA A 274 -14.53 12.54 -1.17
N THR A 275 -14.07 12.51 -2.42
CA THR A 275 -14.98 12.39 -3.57
C THR A 275 -15.71 11.04 -3.62
N LEU A 276 -15.04 9.94 -3.27
CA LEU A 276 -15.71 8.63 -3.15
C LEU A 276 -16.72 8.62 -1.99
N ALA A 277 -16.40 9.20 -0.85
CA ALA A 277 -17.33 9.33 0.28
C ALA A 277 -18.60 10.12 -0.10
N ASP A 278 -18.47 11.18 -0.89
CA ASP A 278 -19.63 11.92 -1.38
C ASP A 278 -20.45 11.11 -2.41
N LEU A 279 -19.79 10.31 -3.27
CA LEU A 279 -20.50 9.39 -4.16
C LEU A 279 -21.28 8.32 -3.40
N ILE A 280 -20.73 7.79 -2.31
CA ILE A 280 -21.42 6.83 -1.42
C ILE A 280 -22.70 7.48 -0.87
N LYS A 281 -22.59 8.70 -0.31
CA LYS A 281 -23.75 9.44 0.21
C LYS A 281 -24.81 9.74 -0.86
N MET A 282 -24.38 10.01 -2.09
CA MET A 282 -25.30 10.21 -3.22
C MET A 282 -25.97 8.89 -3.63
N ASP A 283 -25.23 7.78 -3.65
CA ASP A 283 -25.76 6.48 -4.04
C ASP A 283 -26.83 5.98 -3.08
N GLU A 284 -26.65 6.19 -1.77
CA GLU A 284 -27.67 5.87 -0.76
C GLU A 284 -28.99 6.61 -1.02
N LYS A 285 -28.93 7.84 -1.55
CA LYS A 285 -30.10 8.66 -1.88
C LYS A 285 -30.71 8.28 -3.23
N LEU A 286 -29.88 8.10 -4.25
CA LEU A 286 -30.29 7.98 -5.65
C LEU A 286 -30.40 6.52 -6.13
N LYS A 287 -29.85 5.57 -5.38
CA LYS A 287 -29.71 4.15 -5.76
C LYS A 287 -29.08 4.01 -7.15
N SER A 288 -28.05 4.81 -7.39
CA SER A 288 -27.43 5.00 -8.71
C SER A 288 -26.57 3.80 -9.14
N ASN A 289 -26.19 2.94 -8.21
CA ASN A 289 -25.22 1.86 -8.39
C ASN A 289 -23.90 2.38 -8.97
N TYR A 290 -23.42 3.52 -8.43
CA TYR A 290 -22.21 4.18 -8.95
C TYR A 290 -21.00 3.25 -8.94
N ARG A 291 -20.91 2.36 -7.94
CA ARG A 291 -19.78 1.47 -7.71
C ARG A 291 -19.57 0.48 -8.84
N GLU A 292 -20.64 -0.19 -9.26
CA GLU A 292 -20.58 -1.15 -10.37
C GLU A 292 -20.22 -0.45 -11.67
N LYS A 293 -20.82 0.73 -11.92
CA LYS A 293 -20.53 1.55 -13.11
C LYS A 293 -19.07 2.01 -13.15
N PHE A 294 -18.57 2.53 -12.02
CA PHE A 294 -17.20 3.01 -11.88
C PHE A 294 -16.19 1.87 -12.11
N ASN A 295 -16.39 0.74 -11.43
CA ASN A 295 -15.50 -0.41 -11.57
C ASN A 295 -15.55 -1.01 -12.98
N THR A 296 -16.72 -1.08 -13.59
CA THR A 296 -16.88 -1.56 -14.98
C THR A 296 -16.14 -0.68 -15.96
N LEU A 297 -16.31 0.65 -15.88
CA LEU A 297 -15.63 1.58 -16.76
C LEU A 297 -14.10 1.53 -16.58
N CYS A 298 -13.61 1.49 -15.33
CA CYS A 298 -12.19 1.33 -15.06
C CYS A 298 -11.63 0.03 -15.67
N LYS A 299 -12.35 -1.09 -15.55
CA LYS A 299 -11.95 -2.38 -16.16
C LYS A 299 -11.86 -2.28 -17.69
N GLU A 300 -12.84 -1.67 -18.34
CA GLU A 300 -12.85 -1.49 -19.79
C GLU A 300 -11.69 -0.62 -20.27
N LEU A 301 -11.42 0.50 -19.59
CA LEU A 301 -10.31 1.39 -19.91
C LEU A 301 -8.95 0.72 -19.71
N LEU A 302 -8.79 -0.06 -18.63
CA LEU A 302 -7.57 -0.83 -18.36
C LEU A 302 -7.32 -1.89 -19.44
N ARG A 303 -8.37 -2.62 -19.86
CA ARG A 303 -8.29 -3.60 -20.96
C ARG A 303 -7.94 -2.94 -22.29
N ALA A 304 -8.47 -1.75 -22.54
CA ALA A 304 -8.13 -0.92 -23.70
C ALA A 304 -6.74 -0.26 -23.60
N CYS A 305 -6.07 -0.35 -22.45
CA CYS A 305 -4.85 0.39 -22.13
C CYS A 305 -5.01 1.91 -22.29
N SER A 306 -6.20 2.47 -22.07
CA SER A 306 -6.49 3.91 -22.15
C SER A 306 -6.03 4.60 -20.85
N VAL A 307 -4.70 4.71 -20.72
CA VAL A 307 -4.06 5.31 -19.54
C VAL A 307 -4.48 6.78 -19.38
N GLU A 308 -4.51 7.54 -20.48
CA GLU A 308 -4.87 8.96 -20.45
C GLU A 308 -6.29 9.20 -19.92
N ALA A 309 -7.27 8.38 -20.33
CA ALA A 309 -8.63 8.49 -19.79
C ALA A 309 -8.65 8.22 -18.28
N LEU A 310 -7.94 7.19 -17.80
CA LEU A 310 -7.84 6.91 -16.37
C LEU A 310 -7.18 8.06 -15.61
N GLU A 311 -6.13 8.68 -16.16
CA GLU A 311 -5.53 9.87 -15.56
C GLU A 311 -6.53 11.01 -15.42
N ARG A 312 -7.30 11.33 -16.47
CA ARG A 312 -8.31 12.39 -16.41
C ARG A 312 -9.43 12.09 -15.43
N LEU A 313 -9.86 10.83 -15.34
CA LEU A 313 -10.85 10.39 -14.35
C LEU A 313 -10.34 10.62 -12.93
N PHE A 314 -9.12 10.21 -12.62
CA PHE A 314 -8.58 10.36 -11.26
C PHE A 314 -8.14 11.80 -10.94
N ASP A 315 -7.72 12.57 -11.94
CA ASP A 315 -7.54 14.02 -11.81
C ASP A 315 -8.88 14.69 -11.45
N PHE A 316 -9.98 14.26 -12.07
CA PHE A 316 -11.32 14.70 -11.66
C PHE A 316 -11.61 14.31 -10.20
N MET A 317 -11.43 13.04 -9.83
CA MET A 317 -11.67 12.58 -8.46
C MET A 317 -10.89 13.38 -7.41
N SER A 318 -9.71 13.89 -7.79
CA SER A 318 -8.84 14.65 -6.89
C SER A 318 -9.12 16.15 -6.88
N THR A 319 -9.68 16.72 -7.95
CA THR A 319 -9.84 18.18 -8.12
C THR A 319 -11.27 18.67 -8.19
N ARG A 320 -12.21 17.77 -8.48
CA ARG A 320 -13.62 18.06 -8.81
C ARG A 320 -13.80 19.09 -9.94
N ASN A 321 -12.82 19.23 -10.84
CA ASN A 321 -12.93 20.14 -11.97
C ASN A 321 -13.75 19.49 -13.11
N VAL A 322 -14.89 20.09 -13.47
CA VAL A 322 -15.78 19.64 -14.54
C VAL A 322 -15.08 19.51 -15.90
N GLU A 323 -14.09 20.36 -16.20
CA GLU A 323 -13.30 20.25 -17.43
C GLU A 323 -12.62 18.88 -17.54
N LYS A 324 -12.19 18.30 -16.40
CA LYS A 324 -11.57 16.96 -16.35
C LYS A 324 -12.55 15.86 -16.69
N ILE A 325 -13.83 15.98 -16.30
CA ILE A 325 -14.89 15.05 -16.72
C ILE A 325 -15.09 15.12 -18.23
N TYR A 326 -15.14 16.33 -18.79
CA TYR A 326 -15.32 16.50 -20.24
C TYR A 326 -14.14 15.91 -21.02
N GLU A 327 -12.91 16.23 -20.62
CA GLU A 327 -11.69 15.65 -21.20
C GLU A 327 -11.69 14.12 -21.08
N PHE A 328 -12.03 13.60 -19.90
CA PHE A 328 -12.18 12.17 -19.66
C PHE A 328 -13.17 11.53 -20.64
N ALA A 329 -14.40 12.04 -20.72
CA ALA A 329 -15.46 11.49 -21.56
C ALA A 329 -15.04 11.43 -23.03
N ARG A 330 -14.39 12.49 -23.53
CA ARG A 330 -13.89 12.58 -24.91
C ARG A 330 -12.81 11.55 -25.22
N VAL A 331 -11.82 11.41 -24.32
CA VAL A 331 -10.72 10.44 -24.51
C VAL A 331 -11.25 9.01 -24.38
N ALA A 332 -12.04 8.73 -23.34
CA ALA A 332 -12.63 7.42 -23.08
C ALA A 332 -13.50 6.94 -24.26
N TYR A 333 -14.39 7.79 -24.78
CA TYR A 333 -15.21 7.47 -25.95
C TYR A 333 -14.35 7.11 -27.17
N THR A 334 -13.30 7.90 -27.42
CA THR A 334 -12.41 7.68 -28.57
C THR A 334 -11.67 6.34 -28.47
N ASP A 335 -11.11 6.04 -27.30
CA ASP A 335 -10.31 4.84 -27.09
C ASP A 335 -11.15 3.56 -26.99
N LEU A 336 -12.30 3.61 -26.31
CA LEU A 336 -13.17 2.44 -26.20
C LEU A 336 -13.83 2.09 -27.54
N ARG A 337 -14.18 3.10 -28.36
CA ARG A 337 -14.68 2.86 -29.72
C ARG A 337 -13.63 2.20 -30.62
N ARG A 338 -12.34 2.55 -30.47
CA ARG A 338 -11.24 1.93 -31.24
C ARG A 338 -11.13 0.43 -30.97
N VAL A 339 -11.39 -0.01 -29.74
CA VAL A 339 -11.33 -1.43 -29.34
C VAL A 339 -12.69 -2.14 -29.40
N ARG A 340 -13.72 -1.49 -29.98
CA ARG A 340 -15.10 -2.01 -30.06
C ARG A 340 -15.69 -2.41 -28.70
N ALA A 341 -15.26 -1.77 -27.62
CA ALA A 341 -15.89 -1.90 -26.32
C ALA A 341 -17.16 -1.02 -26.28
N SER A 342 -18.19 -1.47 -25.57
CA SER A 342 -19.38 -0.66 -25.30
C SER A 342 -19.00 0.53 -24.41
N PHE A 343 -19.39 1.74 -24.80
CA PHE A 343 -19.26 2.90 -23.92
C PHE A 343 -20.58 3.14 -23.19
N SER A 344 -20.71 2.62 -21.97
CA SER A 344 -21.88 2.84 -21.09
C SER A 344 -21.57 3.81 -19.94
N ALA A 345 -20.77 4.85 -20.21
CA ALA A 345 -20.34 5.79 -19.17
C ALA A 345 -21.28 6.99 -18.98
N SER A 346 -22.34 7.16 -19.78
CA SER A 346 -23.20 8.36 -19.74
C SER A 346 -23.79 8.59 -18.35
N GLU A 347 -24.35 7.55 -17.75
CA GLU A 347 -24.95 7.63 -16.41
C GLU A 347 -23.90 7.91 -15.33
N LEU A 348 -22.69 7.34 -15.44
CA LEU A 348 -21.60 7.66 -14.50
C LEU A 348 -21.13 9.11 -14.67
N ILE A 349 -21.00 9.59 -15.91
CA ILE A 349 -20.61 10.98 -16.20
C ILE A 349 -21.65 11.95 -15.62
N GLU A 350 -22.94 11.64 -15.73
CA GLU A 350 -24.01 12.43 -15.11
C GLU A 350 -23.86 12.47 -13.59
N ILE A 351 -23.66 11.31 -12.94
CA ILE A 351 -23.43 11.22 -11.48
C ILE A 351 -22.20 12.06 -11.07
N LEU A 352 -21.08 11.90 -11.78
CA LEU A 352 -19.84 12.65 -11.49
C LEU A 352 -20.01 14.16 -11.72
N THR A 353 -20.84 14.56 -12.67
CA THR A 353 -21.13 15.98 -12.92
C THR A 353 -22.00 16.57 -11.81
N GLN A 354 -22.97 15.81 -11.29
CA GLN A 354 -23.83 16.25 -10.18
C GLN A 354 -23.04 16.57 -8.90
N LEU A 355 -21.95 15.83 -8.63
CA LEU A 355 -21.02 16.15 -7.53
C LEU A 355 -20.46 17.57 -7.59
N CYS A 356 -20.27 18.11 -8.80
CA CYS A 356 -19.70 19.44 -8.99
C CYS A 356 -20.72 20.55 -8.74
N THR A 357 -22.01 20.24 -8.90
CA THR A 357 -23.11 21.20 -8.79
C THR A 357 -23.74 21.26 -7.39
N GLY A 358 -23.32 20.37 -6.48
CA GLY A 358 -23.80 20.34 -5.09
C GLY A 358 -25.30 20.02 -4.94
N ALA A 359 -25.85 19.23 -5.87
CA ALA A 359 -27.27 18.87 -5.90
C ALA A 359 -27.59 17.65 -5.04
#